data_AF-A0A9X7T5S9-F1
#
_entry.id   AF-A0A9X7T5S9-F1
#
_cell.length_a   1.000
_cell.length_b   1.000
_cell.length_c   1.000
_cell.angle_alpha   90.00
_cell.angle_beta   90.00
_cell.angle_gamma   90.00
#
_symmetry.space_group_name_H-M   'P 1'
#
loop_
_entity.id
_entity.type
_entity.pdbx_description
1 polymer ?
#
loop_
_entity_poly.entity_id
_entity_poly.type
_entity_poly.pdbx_seq_one_letter_code
_entity_poly.pdbx_strand_id
1 'polypeptide(L)'
;MSEKRAIPEHLKSSRHWRSMIFLFQNHSKLQRYFNTKYFDLDAERVKIRALKQEAKPWSDSEKFMLDLALHLFNDSNKVDLGYMDYLDHNNTRLALKAIELRYL
;
A
#
# COMPACT_ATOMS: atom_id res chain seq x y z
N MET A 1 14.52 7.22 14.05
CA MET A 1 13.87 5.91 14.33
C MET A 1 12.39 6.20 14.54
N SER A 2 11.50 5.79 13.63
CA SER A 2 10.06 5.93 13.85
C SER A 2 9.58 4.78 14.72
N GLU A 3 8.87 5.07 15.80
CA GLU A 3 8.20 4.08 16.64
C GLU A 3 7.30 3.19 15.77
N LYS A 4 7.52 1.87 15.81
CA LYS A 4 6.57 0.90 15.28
C LYS A 4 5.38 0.84 16.24
N ARG A 5 4.35 1.66 16.00
CA ARG A 5 3.06 1.47 16.65
C ARG A 5 2.46 0.14 16.21
N ALA A 6 1.90 -0.61 17.16
CA ALA A 6 1.13 -1.81 16.86
C ALA A 6 -0.09 -1.41 16.00
N ILE A 7 -0.36 -2.18 14.95
CA ILE A 7 -1.56 -1.99 14.12
C ILE A 7 -2.77 -2.45 14.93
N PRO A 8 -3.81 -1.62 15.10
CA PRO A 8 -5.04 -2.03 15.77
C PRO A 8 -5.68 -3.28 15.15
N GLU A 9 -6.21 -4.20 15.98
CA GLU A 9 -6.73 -5.49 15.53
C GLU A 9 -7.90 -5.39 14.52
N HIS A 10 -8.76 -4.37 14.68
CA HIS A 10 -9.86 -4.14 13.75
C HIS A 10 -9.37 -3.80 12.33
N LEU A 11 -8.23 -3.11 12.19
CA LEU A 11 -7.62 -2.83 10.88
C LEU A 11 -7.04 -4.09 10.23
N LYS A 12 -6.52 -5.03 11.02
CA LYS A 12 -6.06 -6.33 10.50
C LYS A 12 -7.22 -7.18 9.97
N SER A 13 -8.41 -6.99 10.53
CA SER A 13 -9.63 -7.70 10.13
C SER A 13 -10.33 -7.02 8.95
N SER A 14 -10.09 -5.73 8.71
CA SER A 14 -10.66 -4.99 7.58
C SER A 14 -9.96 -5.36 6.28
N ARG A 15 -10.72 -5.86 5.29
CA ARG A 15 -10.19 -6.17 3.94
C ARG A 15 -9.55 -4.96 3.23
N HIS A 16 -10.00 -3.74 3.54
CA HIS A 16 -9.45 -2.49 3.00
C HIS A 16 -8.06 -2.22 3.59
N TRP A 17 -7.95 -2.28 4.91
CA TRP A 17 -6.71 -1.99 5.62
C TRP A 17 -5.71 -3.13 5.50
N ARG A 18 -6.14 -4.39 5.67
CA ARG A 18 -5.28 -5.58 5.63
C ARG A 18 -4.47 -5.68 4.33
N SER A 19 -5.11 -5.45 3.18
CA SER A 19 -4.46 -5.54 1.87
C SER A 19 -3.42 -4.42 1.65
N MET A 20 -3.78 -3.18 1.97
CA MET A 20 -2.84 -2.04 1.92
C MET A 20 -1.68 -2.23 2.90
N ILE A 21 -1.97 -2.55 4.16
CA ILE A 21 -0.96 -2.78 5.20
C ILE A 21 0.00 -3.90 4.79
N PHE A 22 -0.51 -4.99 4.22
CA PHE A 22 0.32 -6.08 3.72
C PHE A 22 1.37 -5.58 2.70
N LEU A 23 0.96 -4.79 1.71
CA LEU A 23 1.89 -4.22 0.73
C LEU A 23 2.91 -3.30 1.40
N PHE A 24 2.46 -2.42 2.30
CA PHE A 24 3.34 -1.52 3.04
C PHE A 24 4.30 -2.26 3.97
N GLN A 25 3.97 -3.43 4.51
CA GLN A 25 4.87 -4.18 5.37
C GLN A 25 5.88 -5.06 4.62
N ASN A 26 5.55 -5.50 3.40
CA ASN A 26 6.33 -6.50 2.68
C ASN A 26 7.09 -5.97 1.45
N HIS A 27 6.69 -4.82 0.90
CA HIS A 27 7.41 -4.21 -0.22
C HIS A 27 8.55 -3.31 0.28
N SER A 28 9.76 -3.54 -0.23
CA SER A 28 11.01 -2.92 0.22
C SER A 28 10.97 -1.38 0.21
N LYS A 29 10.31 -0.78 -0.79
CA LYS A 29 10.13 0.67 -0.89
C LYS A 29 9.01 1.17 0.03
N LEU A 30 7.85 0.51 0.02
CA LEU A 30 6.66 1.01 0.72
C LEU A 30 6.85 0.98 2.24
N GLN A 31 7.59 -0.01 2.76
CA GLN A 31 7.89 -0.14 4.18
C GLN A 31 8.53 1.10 4.79
N ARG A 32 9.31 1.85 4.02
CA ARG A 32 9.94 3.10 4.47
C ARG A 32 8.92 4.23 4.67
N TYR A 33 7.76 4.12 4.03
CA TYR A 33 6.67 5.10 4.08
C TYR A 33 5.53 4.66 5.00
N PHE A 34 5.60 3.48 5.61
CA PHE A 34 4.62 3.03 6.61
C PHE A 34 4.93 3.61 7.99
N ASN A 35 4.59 4.89 8.18
CA ASN A 35 4.86 5.63 9.41
C ASN A 35 3.83 6.75 9.65
N THR A 36 3.90 7.37 10.82
CA THR A 36 2.96 8.41 11.28
C THR A 36 2.97 9.70 10.45
N LYS A 37 3.95 9.91 9.55
CA LYS A 37 3.92 11.02 8.60
C LYS A 37 2.73 10.88 7.66
N TYR A 38 2.41 9.65 7.23
CA TYR A 38 1.39 9.36 6.21
C TYR A 38 0.18 8.58 6.73
N PHE A 39 0.34 7.84 7.82
CA PHE A 39 -0.70 6.97 8.38
C PHE A 39 -1.10 7.43 9.77
N ASP A 40 -2.39 7.70 9.94
CA ASP A 40 -3.02 7.87 11.23
C ASP A 40 -3.95 6.68 11.44
N LEU A 41 -3.44 5.64 12.11
CA LEU A 41 -4.16 4.38 12.30
C LEU A 41 -5.28 4.52 13.33
N ASP A 42 -5.18 5.47 14.25
CA ASP A 42 -6.19 5.71 15.29
C ASP A 42 -7.41 6.42 14.69
N ALA A 43 -7.17 7.37 13.78
CA ALA A 43 -8.24 8.06 13.04
C ALA A 43 -8.62 7.37 11.72
N GLU A 44 -8.03 6.22 11.41
CA GLU A 44 -8.20 5.50 10.15
C GLU A 44 -8.01 6.38 8.89
N ARG A 45 -6.94 7.18 8.87
CA ARG A 45 -6.64 8.11 7.78
C ARG A 45 -5.29 7.84 7.11
N VAL A 46 -5.29 7.95 5.78
CA VAL A 46 -4.09 7.86 4.93
C VAL A 46 -3.92 9.16 4.16
N LYS A 47 -2.73 9.78 4.24
CA LYS A 47 -2.39 10.98 3.47
C LYS A 47 -2.01 10.63 2.03
N ILE A 48 -3.00 10.18 1.25
CA ILE A 48 -2.86 9.73 -0.14
C ILE A 48 -2.11 10.74 -1.01
N ARG A 49 -2.51 12.02 -0.98
CA ARG A 49 -1.87 13.06 -1.79
C ARG A 49 -0.37 13.18 -1.47
N ALA A 50 -0.01 13.13 -0.19
CA ALA A 50 1.40 13.22 0.22
C ALA A 50 2.20 12.01 -0.25
N LEU A 51 1.66 10.79 -0.13
CA LEU A 51 2.31 9.57 -0.64
C LEU A 51 2.54 9.65 -2.17
N LYS A 52 1.55 10.09 -2.94
CA LYS A 52 1.70 10.24 -4.40
C LYS A 52 2.73 11.32 -4.76
N GLN A 53 2.85 12.40 -3.98
CA GLN A 53 3.90 13.40 -4.20
C GLN A 53 5.30 12.81 -3.96
N GLU A 54 5.47 12.04 -2.89
CA GLU A 54 6.73 11.37 -2.55
C GLU A 54 7.12 10.29 -3.56
N ALA A 55 6.14 9.71 -4.25
CA ALA A 55 6.33 8.69 -5.28
C ALA A 55 6.65 9.23 -6.67
N LYS A 56 6.59 10.55 -6.90
CA LYS A 56 6.95 11.15 -8.19
C LYS A 56 8.30 10.67 -8.77
N PRO A 57 9.40 10.60 -7.99
CA PRO A 57 10.69 10.14 -8.50
C PRO A 57 10.89 8.62 -8.44
N TRP A 58 9.88 7.83 -8.05
CA TRP A 58 10.01 6.38 -7.95
C TRP A 58 9.97 5.71 -9.33
N SER A 59 10.42 4.46 -9.40
CA SER A 59 10.27 3.65 -10.62
C SER A 59 8.80 3.34 -10.89
N ASP A 60 8.48 2.96 -12.13
CA ASP A 60 7.10 2.62 -12.51
C ASP A 60 6.56 1.42 -11.72
N SER A 61 7.41 0.42 -11.47
CA SER A 61 7.11 -0.71 -10.59
C SER A 61 6.76 -0.26 -9.17
N GLU A 62 7.56 0.63 -8.57
CA GLU A 62 7.32 1.16 -7.24
C GLU A 62 6.05 2.03 -7.16
N LYS A 63 5.79 2.85 -8.20
CA LYS A 63 4.58 3.66 -8.32
C LYS A 63 3.34 2.78 -8.43
N PHE A 64 3.39 1.75 -9.27
CA PHE A 64 2.30 0.79 -9.40
C PHE A 64 1.98 0.13 -8.06
N MET A 65 2.98 -0.33 -7.33
CA MET A 65 2.78 -0.95 -6.02
C MET A 65 2.11 0.00 -5.02
N LEU A 66 2.45 1.29 -5.05
CA LEU A 66 1.76 2.30 -4.25
C LEU A 66 0.31 2.51 -4.71
N ASP A 67 0.10 2.74 -6.01
CA ASP A 67 -1.22 3.01 -6.55
C ASP A 67 -2.16 1.83 -6.32
N LEU A 68 -1.68 0.59 -6.45
CA LEU A 68 -2.41 -0.61 -6.08
C LEU A 68 -2.76 -0.63 -4.60
N ALA A 69 -1.80 -0.37 -3.69
CA ALA A 69 -2.09 -0.34 -2.26
C ALA A 69 -3.18 0.70 -1.89
N LEU A 70 -3.14 1.87 -2.54
CA LEU A 70 -4.12 2.92 -2.34
C LEU A 70 -5.49 2.60 -2.96
N HIS A 71 -5.51 1.93 -4.11
CA HIS A 71 -6.72 1.41 -4.76
C HIS A 71 -7.43 0.38 -3.88
N LEU A 72 -6.69 -0.58 -3.32
CA LEU A 72 -7.23 -1.62 -2.45
C LEU A 72 -7.76 -1.05 -1.12
N PHE A 73 -7.22 0.08 -0.66
CA PHE A 73 -7.71 0.79 0.52
C PHE A 73 -9.00 1.56 0.23
N ASN A 74 -8.99 2.44 -0.77
CA ASN A 74 -10.19 3.09 -1.27
C ASN A 74 -10.23 3.05 -2.80
N ASP A 75 -11.32 2.47 -3.32
CA ASP A 75 -11.47 2.17 -4.74
C ASP A 75 -11.48 3.44 -5.63
N SER A 76 -11.50 4.62 -4.99
CA SER A 76 -11.36 5.95 -5.61
C SER A 76 -10.01 6.19 -6.28
N ASN A 77 -8.95 5.47 -5.89
CA ASN A 77 -7.66 5.56 -6.57
C ASN A 77 -7.67 4.62 -7.78
N LYS A 78 -7.74 5.16 -9.00
CA LYS A 78 -7.62 4.34 -10.20
C LYS A 78 -6.22 3.74 -10.29
N VAL A 79 -6.15 2.45 -10.58
CA VAL A 79 -4.94 1.73 -10.95
C VAL A 79 -5.10 1.23 -12.38
N ASP A 80 -4.09 1.43 -13.22
CA ASP A 80 -4.05 0.82 -14.54
C ASP A 80 -3.25 -0.48 -14.44
N LEU A 81 -3.94 -1.60 -14.67
CA LEU A 81 -3.37 -2.93 -14.55
C LEU A 81 -2.36 -3.24 -15.67
N GLY A 82 -2.34 -2.47 -16.76
CA GLY A 82 -1.30 -2.60 -17.80
C GLY A 82 0.10 -2.32 -17.24
N TYR A 83 0.21 -1.53 -16.18
CA TYR A 83 1.49 -1.31 -15.49
C TYR A 83 1.99 -2.53 -14.69
N MET A 84 1.21 -3.62 -14.60
CA MET A 84 1.69 -4.88 -14.02
C MET A 84 2.87 -5.46 -14.80
N ASP A 85 3.01 -5.14 -16.09
CA ASP A 85 4.11 -5.61 -16.94
C ASP A 85 5.49 -5.12 -16.46
N TYR A 86 5.54 -4.07 -15.63
CA TYR A 86 6.77 -3.54 -15.04
C TYR A 86 7.16 -4.23 -13.71
N LEU A 87 6.38 -5.21 -13.25
CA LEU A 87 6.66 -5.91 -12.00
C LEU A 87 7.63 -7.06 -12.22
N ASP A 88 8.63 -7.15 -11.34
CA ASP A 88 9.40 -8.38 -11.21
C ASP A 88 8.56 -9.50 -10.57
N HIS A 89 9.13 -10.69 -10.49
CA HIS A 89 8.46 -11.85 -9.91
C HIS A 89 8.00 -11.61 -8.45
N ASN A 90 8.82 -10.92 -7.65
CA ASN A 90 8.49 -10.69 -6.25
C ASN A 90 7.37 -9.66 -6.09
N ASN A 91 7.42 -8.54 -6.82
CA ASN A 91 6.38 -7.53 -6.81
C ASN A 91 5.06 -8.07 -7.36
N THR A 92 5.11 -8.90 -8.40
CA THR A 92 3.94 -9.62 -8.92
C THR A 92 3.29 -10.48 -7.83
N ARG A 93 4.09 -11.28 -7.12
CA ARG A 93 3.59 -12.12 -6.02
C ARG A 93 2.94 -11.30 -4.90
N LEU A 94 3.54 -10.16 -4.54
CA LEU A 94 3.00 -9.26 -3.52
C LEU A 94 1.69 -8.61 -3.98
N ALA A 95 1.62 -8.13 -5.21
CA ALA A 95 0.43 -7.52 -5.80
C ALA A 95 -0.75 -8.50 -5.80
N LEU A 96 -0.53 -9.71 -6.30
CA LEU A 96 -1.56 -10.76 -6.34
C LEU A 96 -2.03 -11.14 -4.93
N LYS A 97 -1.12 -11.29 -3.96
CA LYS A 97 -1.51 -11.60 -2.58
C LYS A 97 -2.32 -10.48 -1.94
N ALA A 98 -2.00 -9.22 -2.23
CA ALA A 98 -2.78 -8.09 -1.72
C ALA A 98 -4.19 -8.04 -2.32
N ILE A 99 -4.34 -8.36 -3.61
CA ILE A 99 -5.63 -8.48 -4.30
C ILE A 99 -6.44 -9.65 -3.71
N GLU A 100 -5.81 -10.79 -3.47
CA GLU A 100 -6.45 -11.92 -2.76
C GLU A 100 -6.95 -11.47 -1.38
N LEU A 101 -6.10 -10.84 -0.57
CA LEU A 101 -6.49 -10.36 0.76
C LEU A 101 -7.67 -9.37 0.77
N ARG A 102 -7.92 -8.69 -0.36
CA ARG A 102 -8.97 -7.71 -0.55
C ARG A 102 -10.32 -8.35 -0.95
N TYR A 103 -10.29 -9.37 -1.80
CA TYR A 103 -11.49 -9.88 -2.50
C TYR A 103 -11.82 -11.35 -2.27
N LEU A 104 -10.88 -12.13 -1.70
CA LEU A 104 -11.01 -13.56 -1.43
C LEU A 104 -10.94 -13.82 0.09
#